data_AF-A0A1R4HPJ1-F1
#
_entry.id   AF-A0A1R4HPJ1-F1
#
_cell.length_a   1.000
_cell.length_b   1.000
_cell.length_c   1.000
_cell.angle_alpha   90.00
_cell.angle_beta   90.00
_cell.angle_gamma   90.00
#
_symmetry.space_group_name_H-M   'P 1'
#
loop_
_entity.id
_entity.type
_entity.pdbx_description
1 polymer ?
#
loop_
_entity_poly.entity_id
_entity_poly.type
_entity_poly.pdbx_seq_one_letter_code
_entity_poly.pdbx_strand_id
1 'polypeptide(L)'
;MGEIRSERRTRRRNRRGVLATGGALALLLGSTGLLGIATPASAAAFGEIEDAGLAACLNEQLGGGRPADQAITAPELGTISPEINCNGRGIVSLAGLQHATQVKRIFVQHNAITDLTPIAGLTTMTHLGLTGNQISSLVPLKDMAQLSVLSATTNKLTSLDGLENLSQLSEVTVDENPTLEGQIGALAGKPALVSLRITNTGTSDLTPLADSTHLTTFQANTNRIRSLEGLVANPSASHVINFQSVQGPTLYVPVGATRIVFDVTGHTALHDGTTTASLGGAIVPPGAPEAPIVSLNLIDSTTQLQYTFREEFSRFNTFSGGVSMPIVRADVTSEDTATGRAKAPLAHVITVTEGFPATSYALGEDAPEWLILDPTTGELSGTPPTAGTFPVTFSVADRLGNTITGTLTITITKAVSPPVDPPVDPPVDPPVQPPVDPPVDPPVDPPVKPGVTPVKPPAGGLAQTGASPATALGMLGGAAALGGLALTLRRRRSTR
;
A
#
# COMPACT_ATOMS: atom_id res chain seq x y z
N MET A 1 -10.67 35.52 -47.88
CA MET A 1 -11.98 36.06 -47.46
C MET A 1 -12.10 35.81 -45.95
N GLY A 2 -12.10 36.87 -45.13
CA GLY A 2 -12.47 36.81 -43.70
C GLY A 2 -11.31 36.84 -42.68
N GLU A 3 -10.82 38.04 -42.37
CA GLU A 3 -9.97 38.37 -41.20
C GLU A 3 -10.77 38.36 -39.89
N ILE A 4 -10.16 37.95 -38.77
CA ILE A 4 -10.43 38.54 -37.44
C ILE A 4 -9.10 38.86 -36.76
N ARG A 5 -8.98 40.14 -36.36
CA ARG A 5 -7.80 40.86 -35.88
C ARG A 5 -7.42 40.50 -34.44
N SER A 6 -6.12 40.41 -34.18
CA SER A 6 -5.51 40.51 -32.85
C SER A 6 -4.88 41.90 -32.66
N GLU A 7 -5.39 42.71 -31.74
CA GLU A 7 -4.73 43.94 -31.29
C GLU A 7 -4.00 43.69 -29.96
N ARG A 8 -2.66 43.66 -29.98
CA ARG A 8 -1.81 43.88 -28.80
C ARG A 8 -1.23 45.30 -28.90
N ARG A 9 -1.69 46.21 -28.04
CA ARG A 9 -1.09 47.55 -27.89
C ARG A 9 0.03 47.53 -26.86
N THR A 10 1.21 47.89 -27.33
CA THR A 10 2.41 48.30 -26.61
C THR A 10 2.17 49.59 -25.79
N ARG A 11 2.66 49.63 -24.55
CA ARG A 11 2.97 50.89 -23.85
C ARG A 11 4.28 50.75 -23.07
N ARG A 12 5.36 51.23 -23.70
CA ARG A 12 6.57 51.74 -23.03
C ARG A 12 6.32 53.21 -22.69
N ARG A 13 6.61 53.64 -21.46
CA ARG A 13 6.89 55.05 -21.16
C ARG A 13 7.93 55.17 -20.06
N ASN A 14 9.03 55.86 -20.43
CA ASN A 14 10.09 56.37 -19.59
C ASN A 14 9.57 57.15 -18.37
N ARG A 15 10.25 57.02 -17.22
CA ARG A 15 10.53 58.17 -16.36
C ARG A 15 11.92 58.06 -15.72
N ARG A 16 12.62 59.19 -15.82
CA ARG A 16 13.99 59.49 -15.41
C ARG A 16 14.10 59.54 -13.88
N GLY A 17 15.29 59.26 -13.38
CA GLY A 17 15.66 59.36 -11.97
C GLY A 17 15.79 60.79 -11.44
N VAL A 18 15.81 60.89 -10.11
CA VAL A 18 16.35 62.00 -9.33
C VAL A 18 16.96 61.42 -8.06
N LEU A 19 18.24 61.72 -7.85
CA LEU A 19 19.02 61.55 -6.62
C LEU A 19 18.56 62.56 -5.55
N ALA A 20 18.58 62.15 -4.28
CA ALA A 20 18.80 63.03 -3.12
C ALA A 20 19.42 62.17 -2.00
N THR A 21 20.75 62.18 -1.77
CA THR A 21 21.48 63.03 -0.79
C THR A 21 20.66 63.28 0.48
N GLY A 22 21.00 62.78 1.68
CA GLY A 22 22.31 62.74 2.32
C GLY A 22 22.51 64.02 3.12
N GLY A 23 22.16 64.03 4.41
CA GLY A 23 22.28 65.21 5.27
C GLY A 23 21.97 64.89 6.73
N ALA A 24 23.00 64.49 7.47
CA ALA A 24 23.01 64.41 8.92
C ALA A 24 23.22 65.82 9.50
N LEU A 25 22.43 66.19 10.51
CA LEU A 25 22.73 67.33 11.38
C LEU A 25 22.43 66.94 12.83
N ALA A 26 23.50 66.72 13.59
CA ALA A 26 23.48 66.63 15.03
C ALA A 26 23.62 68.04 15.63
N LEU A 27 22.79 68.38 16.61
CA LEU A 27 23.01 69.54 17.48
C LEU A 27 22.51 69.25 18.89
N LEU A 28 23.34 69.67 19.84
CA LEU A 28 23.40 69.31 21.25
C LEU A 28 22.38 70.04 22.15
N LEU A 29 21.99 69.32 23.21
CA LEU A 29 21.76 69.74 24.61
C LEU A 29 20.75 70.86 24.92
N GLY A 30 19.70 70.47 25.62
CA GLY A 30 18.86 71.34 26.44
C GLY A 30 18.18 70.53 27.54
N SER A 31 18.85 70.42 28.69
CA SER A 31 18.35 69.77 29.91
C SER A 31 17.43 70.70 30.70
N THR A 32 16.16 70.34 30.86
CA THR A 32 15.33 70.77 32.00
C THR A 32 14.39 69.64 32.39
N GLY A 33 14.46 69.24 33.66
CA GLY A 33 13.65 68.19 34.24
C GLY A 33 12.17 68.55 34.25
N LEU A 34 11.35 67.60 33.83
CA LEU A 34 9.92 67.55 34.14
C LEU A 34 9.63 66.21 34.80
N LEU A 35 8.84 66.28 35.87
CA LEU A 35 8.41 65.19 36.74
C LEU A 35 8.16 63.88 35.99
N GLY A 36 8.89 62.84 36.38
CA GLY A 36 8.58 61.45 36.02
C GLY A 36 7.27 61.03 36.67
N ILE A 37 6.17 61.30 36.00
CA ILE A 37 4.98 60.45 36.10
C ILE A 37 5.45 59.13 35.50
N ALA A 38 5.53 58.08 36.32
CA ALA A 38 5.76 56.74 35.81
C ALA A 38 4.73 56.49 34.70
N THR A 39 5.19 56.45 33.46
CA THR A 39 4.42 55.89 32.36
C THR A 39 3.99 54.51 32.85
N PRO A 40 2.69 54.15 32.79
CA PRO A 40 2.34 52.77 32.99
C PRO A 40 3.19 51.99 31.99
N ALA A 41 3.93 51.01 32.51
CA ALA A 41 4.68 50.06 31.73
C ALA A 41 3.85 49.71 30.51
N SER A 42 4.41 49.99 29.32
CA SER A 42 3.80 49.69 28.04
C SER A 42 3.04 48.39 28.17
N ALA A 43 1.71 48.47 28.11
CA ALA A 43 0.90 47.31 27.79
C ALA A 43 1.62 46.65 26.63
N ALA A 44 2.06 45.41 26.82
CA ALA A 44 2.76 44.65 25.78
C ALA A 44 1.94 44.84 24.51
N ALA A 45 2.56 45.45 23.49
CA ALA A 45 1.88 45.82 22.27
C ALA A 45 1.10 44.60 21.82
N PHE A 46 -0.20 44.80 21.69
CA PHE A 46 -1.11 43.82 21.13
C PHE A 46 -0.43 43.23 19.88
N GLY A 47 -0.36 41.91 19.74
CA GLY A 47 0.00 41.34 18.44
C GLY A 47 -1.06 41.83 17.48
N GLU A 48 -0.74 42.83 16.66
CA GLU A 48 -1.69 43.45 15.76
C GLU A 48 -2.29 42.37 14.86
N ILE A 49 -3.56 42.54 14.49
CA ILE A 49 -4.13 41.78 13.39
C ILE A 49 -3.45 42.33 12.13
N GLU A 50 -2.31 41.74 11.78
CA GLU A 50 -1.46 42.19 10.67
C GLU A 50 -2.10 41.92 9.30
N ASP A 51 -2.95 40.89 9.21
CA ASP A 51 -3.65 40.55 7.98
C ASP A 51 -4.73 41.61 7.70
N ALA A 52 -4.52 42.41 6.66
CA ALA A 52 -5.42 43.51 6.31
C ALA A 52 -6.85 43.04 5.98
N GLY A 53 -7.00 41.84 5.40
CA GLY A 53 -8.31 41.27 5.10
C GLY A 53 -9.07 40.87 6.37
N LEU A 54 -8.35 40.30 7.33
CA LEU A 54 -8.89 39.95 8.64
C LEU A 54 -9.21 41.21 9.46
N ALA A 55 -8.30 42.19 9.52
CA ALA A 55 -8.51 43.45 10.22
C ALA A 55 -9.73 44.20 9.68
N ALA A 56 -9.85 44.33 8.36
CA ALA A 56 -11.00 44.96 7.72
C ALA A 56 -12.32 44.26 8.08
N CYS A 57 -12.34 42.93 8.00
CA CYS A 57 -13.51 42.15 8.35
C CYS A 57 -13.93 42.32 9.81
N LEU A 58 -12.98 42.30 10.74
CA LEU A 58 -13.28 42.42 12.17
C LEU A 58 -13.70 43.84 12.55
N ASN A 59 -13.10 44.88 11.94
CA ASN A 59 -13.55 46.26 12.11
C ASN A 59 -14.98 46.48 11.59
N GLU A 60 -15.35 45.85 10.47
CA GLU A 60 -16.74 45.87 9.97
C GLU A 60 -17.72 45.24 10.97
N GLN A 61 -17.34 44.12 11.60
CA GLN A 61 -18.19 43.42 12.59
C GLN A 61 -18.28 44.15 13.94
N LEU A 62 -17.21 44.83 14.37
CA LEU A 62 -17.23 45.71 15.54
C LEU A 62 -18.12 46.95 15.32
N GLY A 63 -18.35 47.32 14.07
CA GLY A 63 -19.27 48.39 13.67
C GLY A 63 -18.75 49.78 14.04
N GLY A 64 -19.68 50.73 14.22
CA GLY A 64 -19.35 52.11 14.63
C GLY A 64 -18.70 52.98 13.55
N GLY A 65 -18.73 52.57 12.27
CA GLY A 65 -18.12 53.32 11.17
C GLY A 65 -16.59 53.37 11.23
N ARG A 66 -15.98 52.42 11.95
CA ARG A 66 -14.54 52.30 12.11
C ARG A 66 -13.86 52.05 10.75
N PRO A 67 -12.71 52.71 10.48
CA PRO A 67 -11.87 52.39 9.32
C PRO A 67 -11.44 50.92 9.31
N ALA A 68 -11.27 50.36 8.12
CA ALA A 68 -10.88 48.96 7.92
C ALA A 68 -9.51 48.61 8.54
N ASP A 69 -8.61 49.58 8.62
CA ASP A 69 -7.25 49.49 9.14
C ASP A 69 -7.13 49.97 10.60
N GLN A 70 -8.25 50.28 11.26
CA GLN A 70 -8.20 50.70 12.65
C GLN A 70 -7.68 49.56 13.54
N ALA A 71 -6.75 49.88 14.44
CA ALA A 71 -6.25 48.91 15.41
C ALA A 71 -7.40 48.35 16.27
N ILE A 72 -7.35 47.04 16.50
CA ILE A 72 -8.32 46.29 17.31
C ILE A 72 -7.60 45.76 18.55
N THR A 73 -8.20 45.96 19.71
CA THR A 73 -7.68 45.52 21.01
C THR A 73 -8.32 44.20 21.47
N ALA A 74 -7.71 43.47 22.41
CA ALA A 74 -8.28 42.22 22.95
C ALA A 74 -9.67 42.40 23.55
N PRO A 75 -9.92 43.44 24.37
CA PRO A 75 -11.26 43.66 24.90
C PRO A 75 -12.29 43.83 23.78
N GLU A 76 -11.95 44.51 22.69
CA GLU A 76 -12.84 44.67 21.54
C GLU A 76 -13.07 43.32 20.83
N LEU A 77 -12.02 42.53 20.58
CA LEU A 77 -12.15 41.17 20.05
C LEU A 77 -13.04 40.28 20.94
N GLY A 78 -12.97 40.44 22.26
CA GLY A 78 -13.82 39.75 23.21
C GLY A 78 -15.30 40.13 23.12
N THR A 79 -15.64 41.28 22.53
CA THR A 79 -17.03 41.66 22.22
C THR A 79 -17.58 41.00 20.96
N ILE A 80 -16.71 40.51 20.07
CA ILE A 80 -17.12 39.80 18.86
C ILE A 80 -17.58 38.39 19.26
N SER A 81 -18.89 38.23 19.39
CA SER A 81 -19.53 36.95 19.72
C SER A 81 -20.95 36.91 19.13
N PRO A 82 -21.44 35.75 18.68
CA PRO A 82 -20.81 34.43 18.72
C PRO A 82 -20.09 34.01 17.42
N GLU A 83 -20.07 34.86 16.39
CA GLU A 83 -19.67 34.48 15.03
C GLU A 83 -18.70 35.49 14.41
N ILE A 84 -17.66 34.97 13.76
CA ILE A 84 -16.78 35.72 12.86
C ILE A 84 -16.99 35.18 11.45
N ASN A 85 -17.42 36.03 10.51
CA ASN A 85 -17.58 35.69 9.10
C ASN A 85 -16.72 36.59 8.21
N CYS A 86 -15.61 36.04 7.72
CA CYS A 86 -14.61 36.72 6.89
C CYS A 86 -14.30 35.95 5.60
N ASN A 87 -15.34 35.43 4.96
CA ASN A 87 -15.22 34.70 3.70
C ASN A 87 -14.71 35.60 2.56
N GLY A 88 -13.80 35.09 1.73
CA GLY A 88 -13.39 35.74 0.48
C GLY A 88 -12.61 37.05 0.66
N ARG A 89 -11.87 37.20 1.76
CA ARG A 89 -11.17 38.45 2.14
C ARG A 89 -9.68 38.44 1.81
N GLY A 90 -9.17 37.39 1.18
CA GLY A 90 -7.74 37.25 0.86
C GLY A 90 -6.87 37.02 2.10
N ILE A 91 -7.46 36.48 3.18
CA ILE A 91 -6.78 36.25 4.46
C ILE A 91 -5.71 35.18 4.30
N VAL A 92 -4.52 35.44 4.77
CA VAL A 92 -3.37 34.51 4.83
C VAL A 92 -3.09 34.09 6.27
N SER A 93 -3.29 34.98 7.24
CA SER A 93 -3.00 34.74 8.66
C SER A 93 -4.22 34.95 9.54
N LEU A 94 -4.42 34.03 10.49
CA LEU A 94 -5.43 34.13 11.56
C LEU A 94 -4.86 34.74 12.85
N ALA A 95 -3.62 35.23 12.83
CA ALA A 95 -2.99 35.86 13.99
C ALA A 95 -3.86 37.00 14.55
N GLY A 96 -4.01 37.01 15.87
CA GLY A 96 -4.90 37.90 16.60
C GLY A 96 -6.18 37.20 17.07
N LEU A 97 -6.67 36.19 16.33
CA LEU A 97 -7.90 35.47 16.71
C LEU A 97 -7.77 34.64 17.99
N GLN A 98 -6.56 34.34 18.46
CA GLN A 98 -6.34 33.67 19.75
C GLN A 98 -6.99 34.42 20.94
N HIS A 99 -7.25 35.72 20.78
CA HIS A 99 -7.87 36.56 21.81
C HIS A 99 -9.41 36.60 21.74
N ALA A 100 -10.02 36.08 20.67
CA ALA A 100 -11.48 36.04 20.48
C ALA A 100 -12.10 34.86 21.25
N THR A 101 -11.80 34.73 22.55
CA THR A 101 -12.08 33.52 23.36
C THR A 101 -13.58 33.22 23.58
N GLN A 102 -14.48 34.12 23.16
CA GLN A 102 -15.93 33.96 23.27
C GLN A 102 -16.59 33.56 21.94
N VAL A 103 -15.80 33.39 20.87
CA VAL A 103 -16.32 33.00 19.57
C VAL A 103 -16.75 31.53 19.59
N LYS A 104 -17.85 31.24 18.90
CA LYS A 104 -18.40 29.88 18.74
C LYS A 104 -18.36 29.43 17.29
N ARG A 105 -18.39 30.37 16.34
CA ARG A 105 -18.44 30.08 14.91
C ARG A 105 -17.42 30.93 14.17
N ILE A 106 -16.58 30.30 13.36
CA ILE A 106 -15.64 31.01 12.47
C ILE A 106 -15.88 30.50 11.05
N PHE A 107 -16.16 31.43 10.14
CA PHE A 107 -16.26 31.18 8.71
C PHE A 107 -15.21 32.03 7.99
N VAL A 108 -14.20 31.37 7.44
CA VAL A 108 -13.05 32.00 6.74
C VAL A 108 -12.82 31.31 5.39
N GLN A 109 -13.90 30.99 4.70
CA GLN A 109 -13.91 30.25 3.45
C GLN A 109 -13.34 31.10 2.30
N HIS A 110 -12.78 30.45 1.28
CA HIS A 110 -12.23 31.08 0.07
C HIS A 110 -11.17 32.13 0.38
N ASN A 111 -10.20 31.76 1.21
CA ASN A 111 -9.04 32.57 1.59
C ASN A 111 -7.74 31.81 1.22
N ALA A 112 -6.59 32.24 1.74
CA ALA A 112 -5.29 31.62 1.50
C ALA A 112 -4.63 31.14 2.80
N ILE A 113 -5.43 30.74 3.79
CA ILE A 113 -4.97 30.30 5.11
C ILE A 113 -4.23 28.97 4.98
N THR A 114 -3.11 28.86 5.68
CA THR A 114 -2.31 27.63 5.78
C THR A 114 -2.17 27.14 7.23
N ASP A 115 -2.23 28.06 8.19
CA ASP A 115 -1.97 27.80 9.60
C ASP A 115 -3.20 28.05 10.47
N LEU A 116 -3.61 27.02 11.23
CA LEU A 116 -4.71 27.06 12.20
C LEU A 116 -4.23 27.24 13.64
N THR A 117 -2.92 27.31 13.89
CA THR A 117 -2.35 27.49 15.24
C THR A 117 -2.94 28.70 15.99
N PRO A 118 -3.22 29.86 15.35
CA PRO A 118 -3.82 31.00 16.04
C PRO A 118 -5.20 30.73 16.66
N ILE A 119 -5.94 29.71 16.18
CA ILE A 119 -7.26 29.38 16.72
C ILE A 119 -7.24 28.17 17.66
N ALA A 120 -6.09 27.54 17.90
CA ALA A 120 -5.99 26.28 18.65
C ALA A 120 -6.57 26.36 20.08
N GLY A 121 -6.48 27.53 20.72
CA GLY A 121 -6.98 27.76 22.09
C GLY A 121 -8.48 28.11 22.18
N LEU A 122 -9.21 28.19 21.07
CA LEU A 122 -10.62 28.59 21.05
C LEU A 122 -11.55 27.41 21.36
N THR A 123 -11.48 26.89 22.59
CA THR A 123 -12.14 25.65 23.01
C THR A 123 -13.68 25.73 23.07
N THR A 124 -14.27 26.93 22.95
CA THR A 124 -15.72 27.16 22.89
C THR A 124 -16.31 27.00 21.49
N MET A 125 -15.47 26.73 20.49
CA MET A 125 -15.85 26.60 19.09
C MET A 125 -16.81 25.43 18.87
N THR A 126 -17.89 25.69 18.12
CA THR A 126 -18.88 24.69 17.69
C THR A 126 -18.92 24.53 16.18
N HIS A 127 -18.64 25.60 15.41
CA HIS A 127 -18.66 25.57 13.94
C HIS A 127 -17.40 26.18 13.35
N LEU A 128 -16.77 25.46 12.43
CA LEU A 128 -15.58 25.93 11.73
C LEU A 128 -15.69 25.70 10.22
N GLY A 129 -15.72 26.79 9.45
CA GLY A 129 -15.74 26.78 7.99
C GLY A 129 -14.43 27.25 7.38
N LEU A 130 -13.74 26.34 6.71
CA LEU A 130 -12.40 26.47 6.14
C LEU A 130 -12.38 26.17 4.63
N THR A 131 -13.54 26.02 3.98
CA THR A 131 -13.65 25.65 2.57
C THR A 131 -12.78 26.53 1.67
N GLY A 132 -12.02 25.95 0.73
CA GLY A 132 -11.26 26.72 -0.25
C GLY A 132 -10.09 27.51 0.37
N ASN A 133 -9.27 26.84 1.18
CA ASN A 133 -8.03 27.38 1.74
C ASN A 133 -6.84 26.48 1.33
N GLN A 134 -5.69 26.60 2.00
CA GLN A 134 -4.47 25.85 1.71
C GLN A 134 -3.98 25.06 2.94
N ILE A 135 -4.91 24.63 3.79
CA ILE A 135 -4.60 23.97 5.06
C ILE A 135 -4.19 22.53 4.80
N SER A 136 -3.14 22.06 5.48
CA SER A 136 -2.62 20.70 5.37
C SER A 136 -2.79 19.82 6.62
N SER A 137 -3.06 20.45 7.78
CA SER A 137 -3.17 19.78 9.08
C SER A 137 -4.32 20.32 9.93
N LEU A 138 -5.03 19.43 10.61
CA LEU A 138 -6.10 19.74 11.56
C LEU A 138 -5.68 19.57 13.03
N VAL A 139 -4.40 19.25 13.30
CA VAL A 139 -3.87 19.06 14.67
C VAL A 139 -4.20 20.21 15.62
N PRO A 140 -4.19 21.50 15.20
CA PRO A 140 -4.61 22.61 16.06
C PRO A 140 -6.05 22.51 16.60
N LEU A 141 -6.91 21.68 16.01
CA LEU A 141 -8.32 21.53 16.43
C LEU A 141 -8.50 20.52 17.59
N LYS A 142 -7.46 19.77 17.97
CA LYS A 142 -7.53 18.60 18.87
C LYS A 142 -8.21 18.85 20.23
N ASP A 143 -8.15 20.08 20.73
CA ASP A 143 -8.67 20.47 22.05
C ASP A 143 -10.05 21.16 21.96
N MET A 144 -10.64 21.28 20.76
CA MET A 144 -11.95 21.90 20.53
C MET A 144 -13.10 20.93 20.81
N ALA A 145 -13.21 20.45 22.06
CA ALA A 145 -14.15 19.40 22.45
C ALA A 145 -15.65 19.70 22.16
N GLN A 146 -16.01 20.96 21.91
CA GLN A 146 -17.37 21.40 21.56
C GLN A 146 -17.63 21.47 20.05
N LEU A 147 -16.62 21.22 19.21
CA LEU A 147 -16.74 21.33 17.75
C LEU A 147 -17.71 20.28 17.23
N SER A 148 -18.81 20.73 16.64
CA SER A 148 -19.86 19.89 16.09
C SER A 148 -19.88 19.89 14.57
N VAL A 149 -19.53 21.01 13.94
CA VAL A 149 -19.54 21.16 12.48
C VAL A 149 -18.19 21.60 11.97
N LEU A 150 -17.60 20.81 11.08
CA LEU A 150 -16.35 21.11 10.39
C LEU A 150 -16.55 21.04 8.87
N SER A 151 -16.24 22.14 8.19
CA SER A 151 -16.11 22.16 6.73
C SER A 151 -14.69 22.54 6.33
N ALA A 152 -13.95 21.60 5.74
CA ALA A 152 -12.60 21.79 5.22
C ALA A 152 -12.47 21.32 3.76
N THR A 153 -13.58 21.39 3.02
CA THR A 153 -13.64 21.07 1.58
C THR A 153 -12.63 21.90 0.77
N THR A 154 -11.99 21.33 -0.25
CA THR A 154 -11.03 22.02 -1.14
C THR A 154 -9.89 22.65 -0.33
N ASN A 155 -9.07 21.80 0.27
CA ASN A 155 -7.85 22.17 0.98
C ASN A 155 -6.68 21.28 0.51
N LYS A 156 -5.60 21.18 1.29
CA LYS A 156 -4.44 20.34 1.02
C LYS A 156 -4.22 19.33 2.16
N LEU A 157 -5.31 18.86 2.77
CA LEU A 157 -5.25 18.03 3.98
C LEU A 157 -4.53 16.70 3.70
N THR A 158 -3.51 16.41 4.50
CA THR A 158 -2.71 15.18 4.37
C THR A 158 -3.09 14.12 5.41
N SER A 159 -3.71 14.53 6.50
CA SER A 159 -4.32 13.67 7.50
C SER A 159 -5.55 14.34 8.10
N LEU A 160 -6.32 13.56 8.86
CA LEU A 160 -7.42 14.04 9.70
C LEU A 160 -7.02 14.07 11.18
N ASP A 161 -5.72 14.06 11.48
CA ASP A 161 -5.23 14.08 12.85
C ASP A 161 -5.68 15.35 13.56
N GLY A 162 -6.02 15.21 14.84
CA GLY A 162 -6.65 16.26 15.64
C GLY A 162 -8.17 16.17 15.68
N LEU A 163 -8.79 15.25 14.94
CA LEU A 163 -10.23 15.00 15.06
C LEU A 163 -10.57 13.90 16.05
N GLU A 164 -9.65 13.03 16.46
CA GLU A 164 -9.88 11.76 17.16
C GLU A 164 -10.77 11.94 18.40
N ASN A 165 -10.42 12.90 19.26
CA ASN A 165 -11.09 13.14 20.54
C ASN A 165 -12.32 14.06 20.46
N LEU A 166 -12.65 14.55 19.27
CA LEU A 166 -13.79 15.45 19.07
C LEU A 166 -15.09 14.64 18.98
N SER A 167 -15.63 14.27 20.14
CA SER A 167 -16.81 13.39 20.27
C SER A 167 -18.13 14.05 19.88
N GLN A 168 -18.16 15.39 19.81
CA GLN A 168 -19.33 16.18 19.44
C GLN A 168 -19.47 16.42 17.93
N LEU A 169 -18.48 15.99 17.11
CA LEU A 169 -18.53 16.15 15.66
C LEU A 169 -19.72 15.40 15.09
N SER A 170 -20.68 16.17 14.58
CA SER A 170 -21.89 15.68 13.94
C SER A 170 -21.84 15.79 12.42
N GLU A 171 -21.14 16.80 11.91
CA GLU A 171 -21.01 17.05 10.48
C GLU A 171 -19.56 17.31 10.10
N VAL A 172 -19.03 16.50 9.18
CA VAL A 172 -17.68 16.65 8.65
C VAL A 172 -17.73 16.65 7.13
N THR A 173 -17.21 17.70 6.51
CA THR A 173 -17.03 17.76 5.05
C THR A 173 -15.58 18.06 4.71
N VAL A 174 -14.92 17.11 4.04
CA VAL A 174 -13.51 17.18 3.64
C VAL A 174 -13.33 16.86 2.16
N ASP A 175 -14.38 17.10 1.37
CA ASP A 175 -14.36 16.85 -0.07
C ASP A 175 -13.18 17.56 -0.74
N GLU A 176 -12.71 17.04 -1.88
CA GLU A 176 -11.63 17.65 -2.67
C GLU A 176 -10.33 17.81 -1.86
N ASN A 177 -9.95 16.77 -1.11
CA ASN A 177 -8.66 16.62 -0.44
C ASN A 177 -8.05 15.27 -0.83
N PRO A 178 -7.54 15.12 -2.06
CA PRO A 178 -7.14 13.82 -2.62
C PRO A 178 -5.93 13.17 -1.93
N THR A 179 -5.23 13.91 -1.06
CA THR A 179 -4.12 13.42 -0.24
C THR A 179 -4.56 12.70 1.04
N LEU A 180 -5.88 12.57 1.29
CA LEU A 180 -6.45 11.89 2.46
C LEU A 180 -6.61 10.36 2.30
N GLU A 181 -5.94 9.74 1.33
CA GLU A 181 -6.00 8.29 1.14
C GLU A 181 -5.64 7.54 2.44
N GLY A 182 -6.57 6.71 2.91
CA GLY A 182 -6.41 5.93 4.14
C GLY A 182 -6.56 6.72 5.46
N GLN A 183 -7.00 7.99 5.43
CA GLN A 183 -6.97 8.88 6.61
C GLN A 183 -8.28 8.98 7.39
N ILE A 184 -9.36 8.30 6.96
CA ILE A 184 -10.66 8.39 7.65
C ILE A 184 -10.70 7.69 9.02
N GLY A 185 -9.59 7.07 9.45
CA GLY A 185 -9.44 6.44 10.77
C GLY A 185 -9.72 7.38 11.94
N ALA A 186 -9.39 8.67 11.83
CA ALA A 186 -9.69 9.68 12.86
C ALA A 186 -11.19 9.92 13.08
N LEU A 187 -12.04 9.43 12.16
CA LEU A 187 -13.51 9.50 12.23
C LEU A 187 -14.15 8.24 12.83
N ALA A 188 -13.35 7.22 13.16
CA ALA A 188 -13.86 5.97 13.70
C ALA A 188 -14.60 6.16 15.02
N GLY A 189 -15.73 5.46 15.19
CA GLY A 189 -16.47 5.38 16.45
C GLY A 189 -17.01 6.71 16.98
N LYS A 190 -17.16 7.75 16.14
CA LYS A 190 -17.68 9.05 16.58
C LYS A 190 -19.17 8.95 16.90
N PRO A 191 -19.58 9.11 18.18
CA PRO A 191 -20.95 8.82 18.60
C PRO A 191 -21.97 9.84 18.07
N ALA A 192 -21.54 11.06 17.75
CA ALA A 192 -22.40 12.12 17.26
C ALA A 192 -22.41 12.25 15.73
N LEU A 193 -21.59 11.49 14.99
CA LEU A 193 -21.39 11.69 13.56
C LEU A 193 -22.62 11.25 12.75
N VAL A 194 -23.35 12.24 12.22
CA VAL A 194 -24.61 12.04 11.48
C VAL A 194 -24.44 12.31 9.99
N SER A 195 -23.51 13.18 9.61
CA SER A 195 -23.23 13.55 8.22
C SER A 195 -21.73 13.53 7.92
N LEU A 196 -21.35 12.80 6.88
CA LEU A 196 -19.97 12.73 6.41
C LEU A 196 -19.91 12.88 4.89
N ARG A 197 -19.11 13.83 4.41
CA ARG A 197 -18.76 13.98 3.00
C ARG A 197 -17.26 13.90 2.77
N ILE A 198 -16.85 12.94 1.94
CA ILE A 198 -15.46 12.59 1.62
C ILE A 198 -15.26 12.39 0.10
N THR A 199 -15.99 13.13 -0.73
CA THR A 199 -15.86 13.12 -2.19
C THR A 199 -14.45 13.48 -2.62
N ASN A 200 -13.84 12.73 -3.54
CA ASN A 200 -12.48 12.96 -4.02
C ASN A 200 -11.43 13.09 -2.89
N THR A 201 -11.41 12.10 -1.99
CA THR A 201 -10.40 12.00 -0.91
C THR A 201 -9.41 10.86 -1.13
N GLY A 202 -9.58 10.06 -2.18
CA GLY A 202 -8.77 8.87 -2.42
C GLY A 202 -9.12 7.69 -1.51
N THR A 203 -10.21 7.78 -0.73
CA THR A 203 -10.62 6.74 0.20
C THR A 203 -10.91 5.43 -0.53
N SER A 204 -10.35 4.32 -0.03
CA SER A 204 -10.55 2.98 -0.58
C SER A 204 -11.17 1.98 0.40
N ASP A 205 -11.01 2.24 1.70
CA ASP A 205 -11.47 1.41 2.79
C ASP A 205 -12.40 2.19 3.72
N LEU A 206 -13.58 1.62 3.97
CA LEU A 206 -14.61 2.19 4.84
C LEU A 206 -14.68 1.49 6.20
N THR A 207 -13.85 0.48 6.48
CA THR A 207 -13.87 -0.24 7.77
C THR A 207 -13.81 0.65 9.01
N PRO A 208 -13.15 1.84 9.02
CA PRO A 208 -13.21 2.74 10.18
C PRO A 208 -14.63 3.23 10.53
N LEU A 209 -15.57 3.18 9.59
CA LEU A 209 -16.95 3.61 9.79
C LEU A 209 -17.90 2.49 10.24
N ALA A 210 -17.38 1.27 10.50
CA ALA A 210 -18.19 0.09 10.82
C ALA A 210 -19.12 0.32 12.02
N ASP A 211 -18.68 1.10 13.01
CA ASP A 211 -19.43 1.40 14.24
C ASP A 211 -20.18 2.74 14.20
N SER A 212 -20.20 3.44 13.06
CA SER A 212 -20.83 4.77 12.93
C SER A 212 -22.36 4.68 12.83
N THR A 213 -23.04 4.02 13.77
CA THR A 213 -24.47 3.63 13.73
C THR A 213 -25.48 4.80 13.62
N HIS A 214 -25.01 6.03 13.76
CA HIS A 214 -25.82 7.25 13.70
C HIS A 214 -25.69 8.00 12.38
N LEU A 215 -24.86 7.51 11.45
CA LEU A 215 -24.67 8.13 10.16
C LEU A 215 -25.98 8.05 9.36
N THR A 216 -26.48 9.19 8.90
CA THR A 216 -27.72 9.28 8.09
C THR A 216 -27.45 9.80 6.69
N THR A 217 -26.40 10.59 6.53
CA THR A 217 -25.98 11.16 5.25
C THR A 217 -24.52 10.83 5.01
N PHE A 218 -24.25 10.07 3.95
CA PHE A 218 -22.89 9.74 3.54
C PHE A 218 -22.70 9.99 2.04
N GLN A 219 -21.76 10.86 1.71
CA GLN A 219 -21.37 11.15 0.34
C GLN A 219 -19.89 10.87 0.13
N ALA A 220 -19.58 10.00 -0.82
CA ALA A 220 -18.21 9.54 -1.08
C ALA A 220 -17.97 9.34 -2.58
N ASN A 221 -18.46 10.28 -3.40
CA ASN A 221 -18.28 10.22 -4.85
C ASN A 221 -16.79 10.32 -5.23
N THR A 222 -16.42 9.77 -6.38
CA THR A 222 -15.07 9.96 -6.96
C THR A 222 -13.97 9.51 -6.00
N ASN A 223 -14.07 8.29 -5.49
CA ASN A 223 -13.07 7.69 -4.60
C ASN A 223 -12.54 6.38 -5.20
N ARG A 224 -11.92 5.53 -4.38
CA ARG A 224 -11.43 4.19 -4.75
C ARG A 224 -12.10 3.10 -3.92
N ILE A 225 -13.33 3.35 -3.45
CA ILE A 225 -14.04 2.46 -2.53
C ILE A 225 -14.41 1.18 -3.27
N ARG A 226 -13.92 0.05 -2.76
CA ARG A 226 -14.12 -1.29 -3.33
C ARG A 226 -15.13 -2.15 -2.55
N SER A 227 -15.49 -1.72 -1.34
CA SER A 227 -16.37 -2.47 -0.44
C SER A 227 -17.21 -1.52 0.42
N LEU A 228 -18.47 -1.88 0.62
CA LEU A 228 -19.39 -1.21 1.53
C LEU A 228 -19.58 -1.95 2.87
N GLU A 229 -18.77 -2.97 3.16
CA GLU A 229 -18.83 -3.70 4.44
C GLU A 229 -18.56 -2.78 5.64
N GLY A 230 -17.76 -1.73 5.47
CA GLY A 230 -17.59 -0.69 6.49
C GLY A 230 -18.86 0.11 6.82
N LEU A 231 -19.97 -0.12 6.12
CA LEU A 231 -21.26 0.53 6.34
C LEU A 231 -22.38 -0.46 6.69
N VAL A 232 -22.06 -1.71 7.07
CA VAL A 232 -23.05 -2.74 7.45
C VAL A 232 -24.03 -2.23 8.52
N ALA A 233 -23.54 -1.43 9.47
CA ALA A 233 -24.35 -0.88 10.56
C ALA A 233 -25.32 0.25 10.11
N ASN A 234 -25.16 0.80 8.90
CA ASN A 234 -25.92 1.95 8.40
C ASN A 234 -26.61 1.69 7.04
N PRO A 235 -27.32 0.57 6.83
CA PRO A 235 -27.84 0.23 5.51
C PRO A 235 -28.98 1.16 5.04
N SER A 236 -29.57 1.93 5.96
CA SER A 236 -30.71 2.84 5.71
C SER A 236 -30.30 4.31 5.51
N ALA A 237 -29.02 4.64 5.68
CA ALA A 237 -28.55 6.00 5.44
C ALA A 237 -28.64 6.36 3.94
N SER A 238 -28.78 7.65 3.67
CA SER A 238 -28.72 8.21 2.31
C SER A 238 -27.27 8.14 1.84
N HIS A 239 -26.98 7.17 0.97
CA HIS A 239 -25.65 6.82 0.49
C HIS A 239 -25.46 7.22 -0.98
N VAL A 240 -24.62 8.21 -1.23
CA VAL A 240 -24.23 8.58 -2.61
C VAL A 240 -22.75 8.27 -2.79
N ILE A 241 -22.45 7.09 -3.34
CA ILE A 241 -21.10 6.51 -3.44
C ILE A 241 -20.82 6.16 -4.90
N ASN A 242 -20.82 7.18 -5.77
CA ASN A 242 -20.72 7.00 -7.22
C ASN A 242 -19.34 7.30 -7.77
N PHE A 243 -19.10 6.86 -8.99
CA PHE A 243 -17.88 7.16 -9.75
C PHE A 243 -16.59 6.69 -9.06
N GLN A 244 -16.64 5.52 -8.43
CA GLN A 244 -15.43 4.92 -7.87
C GLN A 244 -14.46 4.52 -8.98
N SER A 245 -13.16 4.69 -8.75
CA SER A 245 -12.08 4.22 -9.61
C SER A 245 -11.27 3.19 -8.84
N VAL A 246 -11.61 1.93 -9.01
CA VAL A 246 -10.98 0.81 -8.29
C VAL A 246 -9.90 0.20 -9.16
N GLN A 247 -8.70 0.05 -8.60
CA GLN A 247 -7.64 -0.73 -9.22
C GLN A 247 -7.70 -2.16 -8.69
N GLY A 248 -7.98 -3.11 -9.59
CA GLY A 248 -7.92 -4.54 -9.27
C GLY A 248 -6.50 -5.12 -9.42
N PRO A 249 -6.30 -6.40 -9.09
CA PRO A 249 -5.01 -7.07 -9.20
C PRO A 249 -4.59 -7.19 -10.66
N THR A 250 -3.29 -7.41 -10.87
CA THR A 250 -2.76 -7.81 -12.17
C THR A 250 -3.29 -9.20 -12.53
N LEU A 251 -3.87 -9.32 -13.71
CA LEU A 251 -4.29 -10.58 -14.30
C LEU A 251 -3.17 -11.14 -15.16
N TYR A 252 -2.78 -12.38 -14.90
CA TYR A 252 -1.80 -13.10 -15.70
C TYR A 252 -2.53 -13.98 -16.71
N VAL A 253 -2.56 -13.55 -17.96
CA VAL A 253 -3.27 -14.24 -19.04
C VAL A 253 -2.28 -15.08 -19.83
N PRO A 254 -2.46 -16.40 -19.97
CA PRO A 254 -1.60 -17.23 -20.81
C PRO A 254 -1.48 -16.70 -22.25
N VAL A 255 -0.28 -16.78 -22.84
CA VAL A 255 -0.07 -16.42 -24.26
C VAL A 255 -0.97 -17.29 -25.15
N GLY A 256 -1.63 -16.67 -26.12
CA GLY A 256 -2.58 -17.34 -27.02
C GLY A 256 -3.96 -17.63 -26.41
N ALA A 257 -4.19 -17.34 -25.13
CA ALA A 257 -5.50 -17.50 -24.53
C ALA A 257 -6.50 -16.48 -25.10
N THR A 258 -7.58 -17.00 -25.68
CA THR A 258 -8.73 -16.22 -26.15
C THR A 258 -9.77 -15.99 -25.06
N ARG A 259 -9.57 -16.57 -23.88
CA ARG A 259 -10.49 -16.50 -22.74
C ARG A 259 -9.71 -16.51 -21.42
N ILE A 260 -10.19 -15.74 -20.44
CA ILE A 260 -9.70 -15.77 -19.04
C ILE A 260 -10.86 -16.06 -18.08
N VAL A 261 -10.57 -16.76 -16.99
CA VAL A 261 -11.44 -16.93 -15.83
C VAL A 261 -10.79 -16.20 -14.64
N PHE A 262 -11.51 -15.34 -13.94
CA PHE A 262 -10.95 -14.58 -12.80
C PHE A 262 -12.00 -14.34 -11.72
N ASP A 263 -11.52 -14.07 -10.51
CA ASP A 263 -12.33 -13.83 -9.33
C ASP A 263 -12.51 -12.31 -9.13
N VAL A 264 -13.76 -11.85 -9.06
CA VAL A 264 -14.12 -10.44 -8.81
C VAL A 264 -14.36 -10.14 -7.32
N THR A 265 -14.17 -11.10 -6.42
CA THR A 265 -14.39 -10.94 -4.98
C THR A 265 -13.59 -9.75 -4.43
N GLY A 266 -14.22 -8.95 -3.57
CA GLY A 266 -13.54 -7.88 -2.84
C GLY A 266 -13.21 -6.63 -3.67
N HIS A 267 -13.65 -6.59 -4.94
CA HIS A 267 -13.55 -5.40 -5.80
C HIS A 267 -14.83 -4.57 -5.84
N THR A 268 -15.98 -5.19 -5.55
CA THR A 268 -17.31 -4.53 -5.57
C THR A 268 -18.24 -5.10 -4.49
N ALA A 269 -17.74 -5.23 -3.26
CA ALA A 269 -18.53 -5.83 -2.16
C ALA A 269 -19.61 -4.86 -1.64
N LEU A 270 -20.82 -5.38 -1.45
CA LEU A 270 -21.98 -4.69 -0.89
C LEU A 270 -21.97 -4.78 0.64
N HIS A 271 -22.98 -4.21 1.29
CA HIS A 271 -23.11 -4.20 2.75
C HIS A 271 -23.12 -5.61 3.37
N ASP A 272 -23.65 -6.61 2.68
CA ASP A 272 -23.75 -7.99 3.17
C ASP A 272 -22.56 -8.88 2.73
N GLY A 273 -21.52 -8.27 2.14
CA GLY A 273 -20.36 -8.97 1.58
C GLY A 273 -20.62 -9.62 0.22
N THR A 274 -21.82 -9.51 -0.34
CA THR A 274 -22.09 -9.99 -1.71
C THR A 274 -21.46 -9.06 -2.75
N THR A 275 -21.18 -9.56 -3.95
CA THR A 275 -20.67 -8.73 -5.06
C THR A 275 -21.82 -8.15 -5.89
N THR A 276 -21.63 -6.94 -6.43
CA THR A 276 -22.60 -6.28 -7.33
C THR A 276 -23.12 -7.20 -8.43
N ALA A 277 -24.45 -7.24 -8.63
CA ALA A 277 -25.09 -8.12 -9.61
C ALA A 277 -24.95 -7.64 -11.08
N SER A 278 -24.65 -6.35 -11.28
CA SER A 278 -24.57 -5.72 -12.60
C SER A 278 -23.13 -5.32 -12.94
N LEU A 279 -22.46 -6.16 -13.74
CA LEU A 279 -21.18 -5.84 -14.36
C LEU A 279 -21.44 -5.35 -15.79
N GLY A 280 -21.13 -4.08 -16.06
CA GLY A 280 -21.27 -3.45 -17.38
C GLY A 280 -19.94 -3.41 -18.15
N GLY A 281 -20.02 -3.32 -19.48
CA GLY A 281 -18.88 -3.32 -20.40
C GLY A 281 -19.01 -4.40 -21.49
N ALA A 282 -17.94 -4.70 -22.23
CA ALA A 282 -17.88 -5.86 -23.15
C ALA A 282 -17.83 -7.22 -22.41
N ILE A 283 -18.43 -7.26 -21.22
CA ILE A 283 -18.50 -8.40 -20.31
C ILE A 283 -19.89 -8.98 -20.46
N VAL A 284 -20.00 -10.10 -21.16
CA VAL A 284 -21.21 -10.93 -21.15
C VAL A 284 -20.92 -12.10 -20.22
N PRO A 285 -21.33 -12.04 -18.94
CA PRO A 285 -21.17 -13.20 -18.07
C PRO A 285 -21.96 -14.38 -18.67
N PRO A 286 -21.36 -15.58 -18.83
CA PRO A 286 -22.14 -16.74 -19.21
C PRO A 286 -23.24 -16.95 -18.16
N GLY A 287 -24.45 -17.25 -18.62
CA GLY A 287 -25.67 -17.24 -17.80
C GLY A 287 -25.56 -18.00 -16.46
N ALA A 288 -26.18 -17.38 -15.45
CA ALA A 288 -26.26 -17.75 -14.03
C ALA A 288 -24.99 -17.47 -13.18
N PRO A 289 -25.07 -16.61 -12.14
CA PRO A 289 -23.94 -16.29 -11.29
C PRO A 289 -23.82 -17.31 -10.16
N GLU A 290 -23.11 -18.40 -10.37
CA GLU A 290 -22.58 -19.17 -9.24
C GLU A 290 -21.28 -18.49 -8.78
N ALA A 291 -21.44 -17.52 -7.87
CA ALA A 291 -20.34 -16.86 -7.15
C ALA A 291 -19.41 -16.00 -8.06
N PRO A 292 -18.45 -15.25 -7.48
CA PRO A 292 -17.78 -14.10 -8.10
C PRO A 292 -16.71 -14.49 -9.14
N ILE A 293 -16.91 -15.57 -9.88
CA ILE A 293 -16.01 -16.02 -10.94
C ILE A 293 -16.59 -15.56 -12.27
N VAL A 294 -15.87 -14.67 -12.94
CA VAL A 294 -16.25 -14.13 -14.25
C VAL A 294 -15.35 -14.74 -15.31
N SER A 295 -15.92 -14.98 -16.48
CA SER A 295 -15.15 -15.46 -17.61
C SER A 295 -15.40 -14.64 -18.86
N LEU A 296 -14.31 -14.25 -19.54
CA LEU A 296 -14.36 -13.27 -20.61
C LEU A 296 -13.52 -13.68 -21.80
N ASN A 297 -14.05 -13.38 -22.98
CA ASN A 297 -13.30 -13.48 -24.22
C ASN A 297 -12.35 -12.28 -24.32
N LEU A 298 -11.10 -12.55 -24.69
CA LEU A 298 -10.05 -11.56 -24.86
C LEU A 298 -9.82 -11.32 -26.36
N ILE A 299 -9.44 -10.09 -26.68
CA ILE A 299 -8.81 -9.76 -27.96
C ILE A 299 -7.31 -9.62 -27.72
N ASP A 300 -6.47 -10.01 -28.68
CA ASP A 300 -5.02 -10.13 -28.43
C ASP A 300 -4.36 -8.83 -27.96
N SER A 301 -4.90 -7.68 -28.37
CA SER A 301 -4.43 -6.34 -28.00
C SER A 301 -4.88 -5.84 -26.62
N THR A 302 -5.64 -6.63 -25.83
CA THR A 302 -6.09 -6.20 -24.50
C THR A 302 -4.91 -6.12 -23.52
N THR A 303 -4.62 -4.90 -23.04
CA THR A 303 -3.56 -4.62 -22.05
C THR A 303 -4.09 -4.42 -20.63
N GLN A 304 -5.39 -4.21 -20.49
CA GLN A 304 -6.09 -4.11 -19.21
C GLN A 304 -7.53 -4.56 -19.39
N LEU A 305 -8.07 -5.23 -18.38
CA LEU A 305 -9.49 -5.50 -18.27
C LEU A 305 -10.16 -4.33 -17.56
N GLN A 306 -11.25 -3.82 -18.13
CA GLN A 306 -12.05 -2.76 -17.53
C GLN A 306 -13.52 -3.13 -17.52
N TYR A 307 -14.17 -2.88 -16.38
CA TYR A 307 -15.61 -3.05 -16.25
C TYR A 307 -16.21 -2.00 -15.34
N THR A 308 -17.51 -1.77 -15.50
CA THR A 308 -18.26 -0.89 -14.61
C THR A 308 -19.18 -1.71 -13.73
N PHE A 309 -19.52 -1.16 -12.57
CA PHE A 309 -20.54 -1.70 -11.70
C PHE A 309 -21.50 -0.61 -11.28
N ARG A 310 -22.75 -1.01 -11.03
CA ARG A 310 -23.77 -0.11 -10.51
C ARG A 310 -24.79 -0.91 -9.72
N GLU A 311 -24.99 -0.49 -8.47
CA GLU A 311 -25.99 -1.04 -7.57
C GLU A 311 -26.89 0.10 -7.06
N GLU A 312 -28.19 -0.13 -7.07
CA GLU A 312 -29.20 0.78 -6.53
C GLU A 312 -29.94 0.08 -5.38
N PHE A 313 -29.67 0.49 -4.15
CA PHE A 313 -30.32 -0.10 -2.97
C PHE A 313 -31.68 0.53 -2.71
N SER A 314 -31.85 1.80 -3.10
CA SER A 314 -33.08 2.59 -2.96
C SER A 314 -33.03 3.78 -3.92
N ARG A 315 -34.09 4.61 -3.96
CA ARG A 315 -34.12 5.84 -4.79
C ARG A 315 -33.00 6.83 -4.47
N PHE A 316 -32.40 6.74 -3.28
CA PHE A 316 -31.37 7.67 -2.82
C PHE A 316 -30.01 7.01 -2.64
N ASN A 317 -29.96 5.66 -2.69
CA ASN A 317 -28.76 4.90 -2.36
C ASN A 317 -28.18 4.27 -3.61
N THR A 318 -26.97 4.71 -3.97
CA THR A 318 -26.28 4.28 -5.19
C THR A 318 -24.81 4.01 -4.91
N PHE A 319 -24.32 2.88 -5.42
CA PHE A 319 -22.91 2.52 -5.42
C PHE A 319 -22.48 2.18 -6.84
N SER A 320 -21.54 2.95 -7.39
CA SER A 320 -21.12 2.76 -8.78
C SER A 320 -19.69 3.16 -9.03
N GLY A 321 -19.09 2.57 -10.05
CA GLY A 321 -17.72 2.86 -10.44
C GLY A 321 -17.23 2.02 -11.59
N GLY A 322 -15.93 2.17 -11.85
CA GLY A 322 -15.17 1.34 -12.76
C GLY A 322 -14.06 0.59 -12.02
N VAL A 323 -13.81 -0.64 -12.45
CA VAL A 323 -12.66 -1.45 -12.03
C VAL A 323 -11.72 -1.58 -13.22
N SER A 324 -10.43 -1.35 -12.99
CA SER A 324 -9.37 -1.58 -13.98
C SER A 324 -8.35 -2.56 -13.43
N MET A 325 -8.09 -3.63 -14.19
CA MET A 325 -7.13 -4.68 -13.86
C MET A 325 -6.07 -4.75 -14.97
N PRO A 326 -4.79 -4.49 -14.68
CA PRO A 326 -3.74 -4.61 -15.70
C PRO A 326 -3.57 -6.07 -16.11
N ILE A 327 -3.25 -6.32 -17.38
CA ILE A 327 -2.98 -7.66 -17.90
C ILE A 327 -1.49 -7.82 -18.19
N VAL A 328 -0.92 -8.92 -17.70
CA VAL A 328 0.40 -9.42 -18.10
C VAL A 328 0.20 -10.71 -18.88
N ARG A 329 0.88 -10.83 -20.03
CA ARG A 329 0.88 -12.08 -20.80
C ARG A 329 1.86 -13.05 -20.14
N ALA A 330 1.33 -14.15 -19.64
CA ALA A 330 2.09 -15.17 -18.94
C ALA A 330 2.46 -16.29 -19.90
N ASP A 331 3.72 -16.70 -19.83
CA ASP A 331 4.29 -17.77 -20.64
C ASP A 331 5.32 -18.57 -19.83
N VAL A 332 5.80 -19.66 -20.41
CA VAL A 332 6.95 -20.43 -19.93
C VAL A 332 8.19 -19.55 -19.98
N THR A 333 8.99 -19.60 -18.91
CA THR A 333 10.24 -18.83 -18.78
C THR A 333 11.48 -19.72 -18.66
N SER A 334 11.30 -21.02 -18.42
CA SER A 334 12.39 -21.99 -18.46
C SER A 334 12.84 -22.25 -19.90
N GLU A 335 14.06 -22.75 -20.07
CA GLU A 335 14.58 -23.16 -21.37
C GLU A 335 13.65 -24.18 -22.06
N ASP A 336 13.52 -24.08 -23.38
CA ASP A 336 12.73 -24.99 -24.21
C ASP A 336 13.44 -26.32 -24.50
N THR A 337 14.65 -26.50 -23.97
CA THR A 337 15.45 -27.72 -24.11
C THR A 337 16.04 -28.19 -22.78
N ALA A 338 16.12 -29.50 -22.62
CA ALA A 338 16.87 -30.16 -21.54
C ALA A 338 17.78 -31.24 -22.12
N THR A 339 18.97 -31.39 -21.56
CA THR A 339 19.94 -32.39 -22.04
C THR A 339 20.34 -33.36 -20.93
N GLY A 340 20.50 -34.63 -21.30
CA GLY A 340 20.86 -35.69 -20.37
C GLY A 340 21.67 -36.81 -21.01
N ARG A 341 21.95 -37.85 -20.22
CA ARG A 341 22.64 -39.06 -20.66
C ARG A 341 21.79 -40.28 -20.34
N ALA A 342 21.78 -41.25 -21.24
CA ALA A 342 21.10 -42.52 -20.99
C ALA A 342 21.66 -43.17 -19.72
N LYS A 343 20.77 -43.67 -18.87
CA LYS A 343 21.05 -44.28 -17.56
C LYS A 343 21.60 -43.34 -16.47
N ALA A 344 21.60 -42.03 -16.69
CA ALA A 344 21.94 -41.04 -15.67
C ALA A 344 20.68 -40.26 -15.24
N PRO A 345 20.58 -39.80 -13.98
CA PRO A 345 19.44 -38.99 -13.55
C PRO A 345 19.39 -37.66 -14.32
N LEU A 346 18.19 -37.28 -14.74
CA LEU A 346 17.86 -35.98 -15.32
C LEU A 346 17.04 -35.19 -14.29
N ALA A 347 17.33 -33.89 -14.17
CA ALA A 347 16.52 -32.94 -13.43
C ALA A 347 16.38 -31.65 -14.24
N HIS A 348 15.17 -31.09 -14.30
CA HIS A 348 14.87 -29.82 -14.95
C HIS A 348 13.65 -29.21 -14.26
N VAL A 349 13.55 -27.88 -14.19
CA VAL A 349 12.41 -27.22 -13.54
C VAL A 349 11.69 -26.38 -14.57
N ILE A 350 10.38 -26.61 -14.70
CA ILE A 350 9.51 -25.77 -15.52
C ILE A 350 9.20 -24.49 -14.74
N THR A 351 9.57 -23.35 -15.30
CA THR A 351 9.24 -22.04 -14.72
C THR A 351 8.32 -21.27 -15.66
N VAL A 352 7.48 -20.42 -15.07
CA VAL A 352 6.54 -19.54 -15.80
C VAL A 352 6.79 -18.09 -15.41
N THR A 353 6.06 -17.18 -16.05
CA THR A 353 6.13 -15.74 -15.77
C THR A 353 5.91 -15.46 -14.28
N GLU A 354 6.79 -14.67 -13.69
CA GLU A 354 6.72 -14.30 -12.27
C GLU A 354 5.36 -13.65 -11.96
N GLY A 355 4.72 -14.12 -10.88
CA GLY A 355 3.41 -13.66 -10.44
C GLY A 355 2.22 -14.43 -11.02
N PHE A 356 2.41 -15.30 -12.02
CA PHE A 356 1.37 -16.25 -12.41
C PHE A 356 1.10 -17.22 -11.25
N PRO A 357 -0.16 -17.33 -10.76
CA PRO A 357 -0.49 -18.11 -9.57
C PRO A 357 -0.62 -19.60 -9.90
N ALA A 358 0.48 -20.24 -10.32
CA ALA A 358 0.51 -21.66 -10.64
C ALA A 358 0.11 -22.51 -9.42
N THR A 359 -0.82 -23.44 -9.64
CA THR A 359 -1.28 -24.39 -8.61
C THR A 359 -1.14 -25.84 -9.02
N SER A 360 -1.00 -26.12 -10.32
CA SER A 360 -0.77 -27.46 -10.81
C SER A 360 0.08 -27.47 -12.09
N TYR A 361 0.91 -28.50 -12.19
CA TYR A 361 1.73 -28.83 -13.36
C TYR A 361 1.34 -30.23 -13.86
N ALA A 362 1.22 -30.41 -15.17
CA ALA A 362 0.89 -31.70 -15.77
C ALA A 362 1.71 -31.97 -17.04
N LEU A 363 2.06 -33.24 -17.25
CA LEU A 363 2.65 -33.71 -18.50
C LEU A 363 1.53 -34.05 -19.49
N GLY A 364 1.80 -33.82 -20.77
CA GLY A 364 0.95 -34.30 -21.86
C GLY A 364 1.04 -35.82 -22.03
N GLU A 365 0.08 -36.39 -22.75
CA GLU A 365 -0.01 -37.84 -22.99
C GLU A 365 1.21 -38.40 -23.74
N ASP A 366 1.93 -37.56 -24.48
CA ASP A 366 3.13 -37.93 -25.24
C ASP A 366 4.40 -38.05 -24.36
N ALA A 367 4.30 -37.80 -23.06
CA ALA A 367 5.45 -37.83 -22.16
C ALA A 367 6.01 -39.25 -22.00
N PRO A 368 7.35 -39.44 -22.04
CA PRO A 368 7.97 -40.73 -21.83
C PRO A 368 7.68 -41.30 -20.44
N GLU A 369 7.43 -42.61 -20.33
CA GLU A 369 7.12 -43.27 -19.04
C GLU A 369 8.19 -43.09 -17.95
N TRP A 370 9.44 -42.84 -18.35
CA TRP A 370 10.56 -42.65 -17.41
C TRP A 370 10.63 -41.24 -16.81
N LEU A 371 9.85 -40.29 -17.36
CA LEU A 371 9.84 -38.89 -16.94
C LEU A 371 8.71 -38.66 -15.94
N ILE A 372 9.07 -38.10 -14.78
CA ILE A 372 8.16 -37.82 -13.68
C ILE A 372 8.15 -36.32 -13.46
N LEU A 373 6.95 -35.75 -13.28
CA LEU A 373 6.75 -34.34 -12.95
C LEU A 373 6.16 -34.23 -11.55
N ASP A 374 6.77 -33.42 -10.70
CA ASP A 374 6.14 -32.96 -9.47
C ASP A 374 5.02 -31.96 -9.83
N PRO A 375 3.75 -32.28 -9.53
CA PRO A 375 2.61 -31.48 -9.95
C PRO A 375 2.49 -30.14 -9.21
N THR A 376 3.30 -29.90 -8.16
CA THR A 376 3.26 -28.67 -7.36
C THR A 376 4.47 -27.79 -7.63
N THR A 377 5.66 -28.38 -7.78
CA THR A 377 6.91 -27.63 -7.94
C THR A 377 7.30 -27.41 -9.40
N GLY A 378 6.74 -28.18 -10.33
CA GLY A 378 7.16 -28.16 -11.73
C GLY A 378 8.50 -28.86 -11.98
N GLU A 379 9.05 -29.56 -10.99
CA GLU A 379 10.31 -30.29 -11.12
C GLU A 379 10.10 -31.58 -11.93
N LEU A 380 10.81 -31.67 -13.04
CA LEU A 380 10.95 -32.85 -13.85
C LEU A 380 12.13 -33.67 -13.34
N SER A 381 11.92 -34.97 -13.14
CA SER A 381 12.95 -35.93 -12.76
C SER A 381 12.77 -37.25 -13.50
N GLY A 382 13.85 -38.03 -13.64
CA GLY A 382 13.76 -39.34 -14.28
C GLY A 382 15.12 -39.92 -14.66
N THR A 383 15.13 -41.18 -15.09
CA THR A 383 16.33 -41.84 -15.62
C THR A 383 16.04 -42.43 -17.01
N PRO A 384 16.44 -41.75 -18.10
CA PRO A 384 16.14 -42.19 -19.45
C PRO A 384 16.88 -43.50 -19.79
N PRO A 385 16.19 -44.53 -20.31
CA PRO A 385 16.81 -45.84 -20.56
C PRO A 385 17.73 -45.85 -21.78
N THR A 386 17.42 -45.05 -22.80
CA THR A 386 18.11 -45.03 -24.10
C THR A 386 18.36 -43.60 -24.58
N ALA A 387 19.30 -43.46 -25.52
CA ALA A 387 19.54 -42.20 -26.21
C ALA A 387 18.39 -41.90 -27.19
N GLY A 388 18.06 -40.63 -27.35
CA GLY A 388 16.96 -40.18 -28.18
C GLY A 388 16.58 -38.73 -27.92
N THR A 389 15.68 -38.21 -28.73
CA THR A 389 15.08 -36.88 -28.54
C THR A 389 13.60 -37.08 -28.29
N PHE A 390 13.12 -36.48 -27.20
CA PHE A 390 11.76 -36.63 -26.71
C PHE A 390 11.12 -35.24 -26.61
N PRO A 391 10.22 -34.87 -27.54
CA PRO A 391 9.38 -33.70 -27.36
C PRO A 391 8.35 -34.00 -26.28
N VAL A 392 8.26 -33.15 -25.25
CA VAL A 392 7.36 -33.31 -24.12
C VAL A 392 6.47 -32.09 -24.05
N THR A 393 5.18 -32.28 -24.20
CA THR A 393 4.19 -31.24 -23.92
C THR A 393 3.89 -31.21 -22.43
N PHE A 394 3.63 -30.02 -21.91
CA PHE A 394 3.23 -29.85 -20.51
C PHE A 394 2.25 -28.68 -20.39
N SER A 395 1.55 -28.64 -19.26
CA SER A 395 0.66 -27.55 -18.91
C SER A 395 0.86 -27.10 -17.46
N VAL A 396 0.67 -25.81 -17.23
CA VAL A 396 0.72 -25.17 -15.91
C VAL A 396 -0.57 -24.40 -15.72
N ALA A 397 -1.35 -24.74 -14.69
CA ALA A 397 -2.66 -24.14 -14.45
C ALA A 397 -2.76 -23.46 -13.08
N ASP A 398 -3.51 -22.36 -13.05
CA ASP A 398 -3.96 -21.75 -11.80
C ASP A 398 -5.20 -22.45 -11.22
N ARG A 399 -5.64 -22.00 -10.04
CA ARG A 399 -6.81 -22.56 -9.35
C ARG A 399 -8.13 -22.43 -10.14
N LEU A 400 -8.17 -21.53 -11.12
CA LEU A 400 -9.33 -21.21 -11.94
C LEU A 400 -9.28 -21.93 -13.30
N GLY A 401 -8.23 -22.69 -13.57
CA GLY A 401 -8.02 -23.44 -14.82
C GLY A 401 -7.42 -22.62 -15.96
N ASN A 402 -6.96 -21.38 -15.72
CA ASN A 402 -6.20 -20.65 -16.72
C ASN A 402 -4.87 -21.39 -16.91
N THR A 403 -4.62 -21.86 -18.14
CA THR A 403 -3.56 -22.82 -18.41
C THR A 403 -2.56 -22.26 -19.40
N ILE A 404 -1.28 -22.26 -19.02
CA ILE A 404 -0.13 -22.07 -19.92
C ILE A 404 0.24 -23.46 -20.46
N THR A 405 0.44 -23.57 -21.77
CA THR A 405 0.95 -24.79 -22.40
C THR A 405 2.34 -24.55 -22.96
N GLY A 406 3.21 -25.54 -22.82
CA GLY A 406 4.59 -25.47 -23.28
C GLY A 406 5.04 -26.77 -23.92
N THR A 407 6.16 -26.71 -24.64
CA THR A 407 6.85 -27.88 -25.18
C THR A 407 8.31 -27.82 -24.77
N LEU A 408 8.81 -28.89 -24.17
CA LEU A 408 10.21 -29.08 -23.80
C LEU A 408 10.82 -30.17 -24.68
N THR A 409 11.92 -29.88 -25.34
CA THR A 409 12.67 -30.89 -26.11
C THR A 409 13.78 -31.49 -25.25
N ILE A 410 13.63 -32.74 -24.84
CA ILE A 410 14.63 -33.45 -24.04
C ILE A 410 15.55 -34.27 -24.96
N THR A 411 16.84 -33.97 -24.95
CA THR A 411 17.85 -34.68 -25.76
C THR A 411 18.75 -35.53 -24.87
N ILE A 412 18.70 -36.85 -25.07
CA ILE A 412 19.47 -37.85 -24.32
C ILE A 412 20.59 -38.41 -25.19
N THR A 413 21.82 -38.22 -24.74
CA THR A 413 23.01 -38.76 -25.39
C THR A 413 23.31 -40.20 -24.92
N LYS A 414 24.08 -40.95 -25.73
CA LYS A 414 24.47 -42.32 -25.36
C LYS A 414 25.25 -42.34 -24.05
N ALA A 415 25.03 -43.38 -23.25
CA ALA A 415 25.84 -43.64 -22.07
C ALA A 415 27.30 -43.78 -22.49
N VAL A 416 28.19 -43.10 -21.78
CA VAL A 416 29.64 -43.30 -21.98
C VAL A 416 29.94 -44.72 -21.52
N SER A 417 30.41 -45.57 -22.42
CA SER A 417 30.92 -46.89 -22.06
C SER A 417 32.02 -46.71 -21.02
N PRO A 418 32.08 -47.51 -19.94
CA PRO A 418 33.24 -47.49 -19.06
C PRO A 418 34.51 -47.72 -19.91
N PRO A 419 35.66 -47.14 -19.53
CA PRO A 419 36.90 -47.39 -20.24
C PRO A 419 37.10 -48.90 -20.37
N VAL A 420 37.22 -49.39 -21.60
CA VAL A 420 37.70 -50.76 -21.81
C VAL A 420 39.16 -50.71 -21.39
N ASP A 421 39.50 -51.33 -20.26
CA ASP A 421 40.89 -51.52 -19.87
C ASP A 421 41.63 -52.19 -21.04
N PRO A 422 42.79 -51.67 -21.47
CA PRO A 422 43.55 -52.30 -22.54
C PRO A 422 43.86 -53.75 -22.17
N PRO A 423 43.91 -54.67 -23.15
CA PRO A 423 44.22 -56.07 -22.89
C PRO A 423 45.55 -56.16 -22.13
N VAL A 424 45.53 -56.82 -20.98
CA VAL A 424 46.74 -57.17 -20.24
C VAL A 424 47.53 -58.13 -21.13
N ASP A 425 48.68 -57.70 -21.64
CA ASP A 425 49.59 -58.57 -22.37
C ASP A 425 49.99 -59.77 -21.48
N PRO A 426 50.06 -61.00 -22.02
CA PRO A 426 50.47 -62.16 -21.24
C PRO A 426 51.91 -61.97 -20.71
N PRO A 427 52.21 -62.49 -19.51
CA PRO A 427 53.50 -62.32 -18.88
C PRO A 427 54.61 -62.92 -19.76
N VAL A 428 55.66 -62.13 -20.01
CA VAL A 428 56.89 -62.60 -20.62
C VAL A 428 57.64 -63.46 -19.59
N ASP A 429 57.79 -64.75 -19.86
CA ASP A 429 58.57 -65.66 -19.01
C ASP A 429 60.04 -65.21 -18.90
N PRO A 430 60.61 -65.08 -17.70
CA PRO A 430 62.03 -64.81 -17.52
C PRO A 430 62.89 -66.05 -17.87
N PRO A 431 64.14 -65.87 -18.33
CA PRO A 431 65.01 -66.98 -18.72
C PRO A 431 65.45 -67.83 -17.52
N VAL A 432 65.44 -69.15 -17.74
CA VAL A 432 65.77 -70.24 -16.82
C VAL A 432 67.19 -70.12 -16.22
N GLN A 433 67.29 -70.14 -14.88
CA GLN A 433 68.56 -70.36 -14.16
C GLN A 433 68.74 -71.86 -13.81
N PRO A 434 69.96 -72.43 -13.95
CA PRO A 434 70.28 -73.83 -13.60
C PRO A 434 70.47 -74.04 -12.07
N PRO A 435 70.47 -75.30 -11.59
CA PRO A 435 69.90 -75.70 -10.30
C PRO A 435 70.88 -75.60 -9.11
N VAL A 436 70.35 -75.36 -7.91
CA VAL A 436 71.07 -75.49 -6.64
C VAL A 436 70.26 -76.38 -5.68
N ASP A 437 70.99 -77.31 -5.07
CA ASP A 437 70.57 -78.49 -4.30
C ASP A 437 69.78 -78.22 -2.99
N PRO A 438 69.04 -79.23 -2.48
CA PRO A 438 68.00 -79.06 -1.46
C PRO A 438 68.53 -78.87 -0.03
N PRO A 439 67.78 -78.17 0.86
CA PRO A 439 68.16 -78.04 2.26
C PRO A 439 67.84 -79.31 3.05
N VAL A 440 68.76 -79.64 3.96
CA VAL A 440 68.63 -80.69 4.98
C VAL A 440 68.06 -80.05 6.26
N ASP A 441 66.93 -80.56 6.75
CA ASP A 441 66.41 -80.29 8.10
C ASP A 441 66.73 -81.49 9.03
N PRO A 442 66.57 -81.38 10.36
CA PRO A 442 67.11 -80.42 11.33
C PRO A 442 67.80 -81.21 12.49
N PRO A 443 68.11 -80.59 13.64
CA PRO A 443 67.46 -81.11 14.84
C PRO A 443 66.97 -80.05 15.83
N VAL A 444 65.86 -80.43 16.46
CA VAL A 444 65.07 -79.77 17.51
C VAL A 444 65.74 -80.02 18.87
N ASP A 445 65.91 -79.03 19.76
CA ASP A 445 65.16 -78.76 21.04
C ASP A 445 66.11 -77.99 22.00
N PRO A 446 65.74 -77.50 23.22
CA PRO A 446 64.44 -77.19 23.84
C PRO A 446 64.43 -75.73 24.47
N PRO A 447 63.40 -75.30 25.25
CA PRO A 447 63.07 -73.87 25.45
C PRO A 447 63.55 -73.29 26.79
N VAL A 448 63.86 -71.98 26.87
CA VAL A 448 63.86 -71.21 28.13
C VAL A 448 63.50 -69.71 27.91
N LYS A 449 62.61 -69.19 28.77
CA LYS A 449 62.12 -67.79 28.93
C LYS A 449 63.14 -66.87 29.67
N PRO A 450 62.75 -65.68 30.19
CA PRO A 450 62.48 -64.40 29.51
C PRO A 450 63.40 -63.27 30.05
N GLY A 451 63.55 -62.13 29.35
CA GLY A 451 64.22 -60.98 29.98
C GLY A 451 64.35 -59.68 29.18
N VAL A 452 63.62 -58.67 29.67
CA VAL A 452 64.00 -57.26 29.88
C VAL A 452 64.18 -56.32 28.67
N THR A 453 63.36 -55.27 28.64
CA THR A 453 63.47 -54.03 27.85
C THR A 453 64.44 -53.00 28.47
N PRO A 454 64.99 -52.08 27.66
CA PRO A 454 64.78 -50.63 27.90
C PRO A 454 64.61 -49.82 26.58
N VAL A 455 63.61 -48.94 26.40
CA VAL A 455 63.45 -47.50 26.78
C VAL A 455 64.22 -46.46 25.92
N LYS A 456 63.44 -45.71 25.10
CA LYS A 456 63.49 -44.27 24.63
C LYS A 456 64.70 -43.73 23.81
N PRO A 457 64.66 -42.50 23.21
CA PRO A 457 63.57 -41.51 22.98
C PRO A 457 63.47 -40.84 21.57
N PRO A 458 62.53 -39.88 21.36
CA PRO A 458 62.05 -39.39 20.06
C PRO A 458 62.46 -37.94 19.71
N ALA A 459 62.09 -37.48 18.52
CA ALA A 459 61.90 -36.07 18.15
C ALA A 459 60.70 -36.02 17.17
N GLY A 460 59.72 -35.11 17.22
CA GLY A 460 59.63 -33.81 17.86
C GLY A 460 59.05 -32.84 16.82
N GLY A 461 57.83 -32.34 17.02
CA GLY A 461 57.19 -31.37 16.13
C GLY A 461 55.79 -30.97 16.60
N LEU A 462 55.72 -29.97 17.48
CA LEU A 462 54.52 -29.31 17.99
C LEU A 462 54.29 -27.98 17.27
N ALA A 463 53.01 -27.66 16.99
CA ALA A 463 52.34 -26.38 17.26
C ALA A 463 50.84 -26.59 16.93
N GLN A 464 49.92 -26.73 17.89
CA GLN A 464 49.20 -25.68 18.67
C GLN A 464 48.43 -24.69 17.77
N THR A 465 47.19 -24.26 18.01
CA THR A 465 46.10 -24.51 18.99
C THR A 465 44.92 -23.61 18.58
N GLY A 466 43.69 -23.94 18.99
CA GLY A 466 42.55 -23.00 19.05
C GLY A 466 41.22 -23.67 18.68
N ALA A 467 40.64 -24.54 19.49
CA ALA A 467 39.75 -24.25 20.63
C ALA A 467 38.36 -23.71 20.22
N SER A 468 37.36 -24.59 20.24
CA SER A 468 35.93 -24.29 20.48
C SER A 468 35.68 -23.88 21.94
N PRO A 469 34.47 -23.43 22.28
CA PRO A 469 33.47 -24.36 22.86
C PRO A 469 32.04 -24.09 22.27
N ALA A 470 31.13 -25.06 22.06
CA ALA A 470 30.31 -25.85 23.01
C ALA A 470 29.73 -24.97 24.15
N THR A 471 28.46 -24.96 24.56
CA THR A 471 27.48 -26.04 24.87
C THR A 471 26.18 -25.26 25.24
N ALA A 472 25.02 -25.47 24.61
CA ALA A 472 23.96 -26.43 24.96
C ALA A 472 22.81 -25.92 25.88
N LEU A 473 21.62 -26.44 25.53
CA LEU A 473 20.52 -26.96 26.36
C LEU A 473 19.38 -26.04 26.88
N GLY A 474 18.15 -26.54 26.66
CA GLY A 474 16.92 -26.26 27.45
C GLY A 474 15.72 -25.81 26.59
N MET A 475 14.99 -26.67 25.87
CA MET A 475 13.81 -27.48 26.30
C MET A 475 12.69 -26.78 27.08
N LEU A 476 11.47 -26.85 26.52
CA LEU A 476 10.09 -27.00 27.08
C LEU A 476 9.11 -26.01 26.43
N GLY A 477 8.23 -26.47 25.52
CA GLY A 477 6.84 -26.86 25.82
C GLY A 477 5.91 -25.68 25.49
N GLY A 478 4.84 -25.72 24.71
CA GLY A 478 3.92 -26.77 24.27
C GLY A 478 2.53 -26.11 24.31
N ALA A 479 1.77 -26.09 23.20
CA ALA A 479 0.30 -25.99 23.20
C ALA A 479 -0.24 -26.14 21.77
N ALA A 480 -0.82 -27.30 21.51
CA ALA A 480 -1.67 -27.57 20.36
C ALA A 480 -3.06 -26.95 20.58
N ALA A 481 -3.65 -26.40 19.52
CA ALA A 481 -5.07 -26.06 19.49
C ALA A 481 -5.68 -26.61 18.18
N LEU A 482 -6.52 -27.63 18.32
CA LEU A 482 -7.37 -28.19 17.28
C LEU A 482 -8.78 -28.35 17.85
N GLY A 483 -9.76 -27.87 17.09
CA GLY A 483 -11.11 -28.44 17.05
C GLY A 483 -12.22 -27.65 17.72
N GLY A 484 -13.20 -27.22 16.91
CA GLY A 484 -14.57 -26.99 17.39
C GLY A 484 -15.39 -25.90 16.72
N LEU A 485 -15.52 -25.90 15.38
CA LEU A 485 -16.54 -25.08 14.70
C LEU A 485 -17.86 -25.88 14.62
N ALA A 486 -18.87 -25.48 15.39
CA ALA A 486 -20.21 -26.08 15.35
C ALA A 486 -21.05 -25.41 14.26
N LEU A 487 -21.37 -26.19 13.23
CA LEU A 487 -22.22 -25.85 12.09
C LEU A 487 -23.69 -26.09 12.45
N THR A 488 -24.48 -25.03 12.67
CA THR A 488 -25.95 -25.15 12.78
C THR A 488 -26.62 -25.00 11.42
N LEU A 489 -26.97 -26.13 10.80
CA LEU A 489 -27.88 -26.21 9.66
C LEU A 489 -29.31 -25.83 10.07
N ARG A 490 -29.88 -24.78 9.46
CA ARG A 490 -31.32 -24.49 9.52
C ARG A 490 -31.97 -24.85 8.18
N ARG A 491 -32.71 -25.97 8.18
CA ARG A 491 -33.58 -26.43 7.08
C ARG A 491 -34.59 -25.33 6.70
N ARG A 492 -34.59 -24.87 5.43
CA ARG A 492 -35.78 -24.22 4.83
C ARG A 492 -36.77 -25.31 4.43
N ARG A 493 -37.99 -25.23 5.00
CA ARG A 493 -39.17 -25.94 4.52
C ARG A 493 -39.65 -25.28 3.23
N SER A 494 -39.86 -26.10 2.21
CA SER A 494 -40.74 -25.83 1.08
C SER A 494 -42.19 -25.76 1.58
N THR A 495 -42.90 -24.69 1.22
CA THR A 495 -44.37 -24.68 1.11
C THR A 495 -44.80 -23.66 0.07
N ARG A 496 -45.40 -24.21 -0.99
CA ARG A 496 -46.42 -23.68 -1.92
C ARG A 496 -46.21 -22.36 -2.64
#